data_AF-A0A8J3HT91-F1
#
_entry.id   AF-A0A8J3HT91-F1
#
_cell.length_a   1.000
_cell.length_b   1.000
_cell.length_c   1.000
_cell.angle_alpha   90.00
_cell.angle_beta   90.00
_cell.angle_gamma   90.00
#
_symmetry.space_group_name_H-M   'P 1'
#
loop_
_entity.id
_entity.type
_entity.pdbx_description
1 polymer ?
#
loop_
_entity_poly.entity_id
_entity_poly.type
_entity_poly.pdbx_seq_one_letter_code
_entity_poly.pdbx_strand_id
1 'polypeptide(L)'
;MSLISAFISSAVLFILLGAELVAMVMVIVYVGAVAVLFLFVVMMLDIDYVRLRQGFVKYSFMGVVCSSAFLFSAWYTIKKSKSLIVQVTHDNVSNVAAIGNVLYTDYMYAFHLSGILLLVAIVGAIALTLRNREGVRKQSLSKQLMQSSSLKIVKVKTKEGIEWKS
;
A
#
# COMPACT_ATOMS: atom_id res chain seq x y z
N MET A 1 3.01 17.03 8.82
CA MET A 1 4.35 16.89 9.45
C MET A 1 4.33 16.23 10.82
N SER A 2 3.25 16.33 11.62
CA SER A 2 3.13 15.62 12.90
C SER A 2 3.20 14.08 12.79
N LEU A 3 2.70 13.49 11.70
CA LEU A 3 2.73 12.03 11.47
C LEU A 3 4.17 11.48 11.43
N ILE A 4 5.05 12.13 10.67
CA ILE A 4 6.45 11.72 10.54
C ILE A 4 7.17 11.82 11.88
N SER A 5 6.94 12.93 12.62
CA SER A 5 7.48 13.11 13.96
C SER A 5 7.00 12.02 14.93
N ALA A 6 5.73 11.61 14.86
CA ALA A 6 5.19 10.55 15.72
C ALA A 6 5.86 9.19 15.47
N PHE A 7 6.09 8.83 14.20
CA PHE A 7 6.79 7.58 13.86
C PHE A 7 8.27 7.60 14.27
N ILE A 8 8.95 8.74 14.13
CA ILE A 8 10.33 8.89 14.60
C ILE A 8 10.40 8.74 16.13
N SER A 9 9.51 9.41 16.87
CA SER A 9 9.45 9.27 18.33
C SER A 9 9.14 7.82 18.75
N SER A 10 8.26 7.11 18.03
CA SER A 10 7.97 5.71 18.29
C SER A 10 9.18 4.80 18.01
N ALA A 11 9.95 5.06 16.94
CA ALA A 11 11.14 4.30 16.63
C ALA A 11 12.22 4.48 17.71
N VAL A 12 12.39 5.72 18.21
CA VAL A 12 13.29 6.01 19.34
C VAL A 12 12.85 5.24 20.59
N LEU A 13 11.56 5.19 20.90
CA LEU A 13 11.05 4.37 22.03
C LEU A 13 11.40 2.89 21.88
N PHE A 14 11.34 2.32 20.67
CA PHE A 14 11.75 0.94 20.44
C PHE A 14 13.26 0.71 20.63
N ILE A 15 14.10 1.69 20.26
CA ILE A 15 15.54 1.64 20.53
C ILE A 15 15.79 1.63 22.05
N LEU A 16 15.10 2.49 22.81
CA LEU A 16 15.21 2.53 24.28
C LEU A 16 14.77 1.22 24.96
N LEU A 17 13.83 0.50 24.35
CA LEU A 17 13.34 -0.80 24.82
C LEU A 17 14.23 -1.98 24.39
N GLY A 18 15.33 -1.75 23.66
CA GLY A 18 16.21 -2.81 23.15
C GLY A 18 15.66 -3.56 21.92
N ALA A 19 14.60 -3.05 21.29
CA ALA A 19 13.94 -3.65 20.12
C ALA A 19 14.51 -3.09 18.80
N GLU A 20 15.81 -3.33 18.55
CA GLU A 20 16.56 -2.72 17.43
C GLU A 20 16.00 -3.07 16.05
N LEU A 21 15.71 -4.35 15.77
CA LEU A 21 15.17 -4.76 14.46
C LEU A 21 13.84 -4.07 14.17
N VAL A 22 12.95 -4.04 15.16
CA VAL A 22 11.62 -3.43 15.03
C VAL A 22 11.74 -1.92 14.83
N ALA A 23 12.65 -1.25 15.53
CA ALA A 23 12.93 0.17 15.33
C ALA A 23 13.41 0.47 13.91
N MET A 24 14.33 -0.33 13.38
CA MET A 24 14.84 -0.15 12.01
C MET A 24 13.75 -0.39 10.96
N VAL A 25 12.91 -1.42 11.14
CA VAL A 25 11.76 -1.68 10.26
C VAL A 25 10.75 -0.54 10.33
N MET A 26 10.50 0.03 11.52
CA MET A 26 9.65 1.22 11.70
C MET A 26 10.15 2.40 10.87
N VAL A 27 11.45 2.68 10.89
CA VAL A 27 12.02 3.77 10.09
C VAL A 27 11.93 3.46 8.59
N ILE A 28 12.38 2.29 8.14
CA ILE A 28 12.44 1.96 6.72
C ILE A 28 11.04 1.89 6.08
N VAL A 29 10.11 1.18 6.71
CA VAL A 29 8.80 0.92 6.10
C VAL A 29 7.82 2.06 6.39
N TYR A 30 7.65 2.45 7.65
CA TYR A 30 6.62 3.44 8.00
C TYR A 30 7.06 4.86 7.68
N VAL A 31 8.27 5.26 8.08
CA VAL A 31 8.78 6.60 7.76
C VAL A 31 9.21 6.68 6.30
N GLY A 32 9.96 5.70 5.81
CA GLY A 32 10.55 5.72 4.47
C GLY A 32 9.54 5.51 3.32
N ALA A 33 8.64 4.54 3.44
CA ALA A 33 7.68 4.24 2.36
C ALA A 33 6.30 4.85 2.62
N VAL A 34 5.66 4.50 3.75
CA VAL A 34 4.23 4.81 3.98
C VAL A 34 4.01 6.31 4.16
N ALA A 35 4.76 6.97 5.05
CA ALA A 35 4.58 8.40 5.33
C ALA A 35 4.92 9.28 4.12
N VAL A 36 5.94 8.89 3.34
CA VAL A 36 6.32 9.58 2.10
C VAL A 36 5.25 9.40 1.02
N LEU A 37 4.70 8.20 0.85
CA LEU A 37 3.58 7.96 -0.07
C LEU A 37 2.35 8.80 0.33
N PHE A 38 2.05 8.87 1.63
CA PHE A 38 0.99 9.74 2.14
C PHE A 38 1.27 11.21 1.85
N LEU A 39 2.52 11.67 1.96
CA LEU A 39 2.90 13.05 1.64
C LEU A 39 2.63 13.37 0.17
N PHE A 40 2.95 12.47 -0.75
CA PHE A 40 2.62 12.64 -2.16
C PHE A 40 1.10 12.72 -2.38
N VAL A 41 0.35 11.80 -1.78
CA VAL A 41 -1.11 11.73 -1.93
C VAL A 41 -1.78 13.00 -1.37
N VAL A 42 -1.40 13.45 -0.18
CA VAL A 42 -1.99 14.64 0.45
C VAL A 42 -1.62 15.92 -0.30
N MET A 43 -0.43 16.00 -0.91
CA MET A 43 -0.05 17.17 -1.70
C MET A 43 -0.79 17.24 -3.04
N MET A 44 -1.10 16.09 -3.65
CA MET A 44 -1.86 16.04 -4.90
C MET A 44 -3.36 16.26 -4.71
N LEU A 45 -3.90 15.98 -3.52
CA LEU A 45 -5.30 16.17 -3.20
C LEU A 45 -5.54 17.55 -2.60
N ASP A 46 -6.33 18.36 -3.28
CA ASP A 46 -6.85 19.60 -2.72
C ASP A 46 -8.07 19.28 -1.83
N ILE A 47 -7.92 19.42 -0.50
CA ILE A 47 -8.93 19.04 0.49
C ILE A 47 -9.57 20.30 1.08
N ASP A 48 -10.88 20.46 0.88
CA ASP A 48 -11.66 21.55 1.48
C ASP A 48 -11.90 21.36 2.98
N TYR A 49 -10.96 21.84 3.81
CA TYR A 49 -11.00 21.74 5.26
C TYR A 49 -12.24 22.41 5.91
N VAL A 50 -12.85 23.38 5.24
CA VAL A 50 -13.99 24.17 5.77
C VAL A 50 -15.26 23.33 5.88
N ARG A 51 -15.52 22.44 4.91
CA ARG A 51 -16.74 21.62 4.90
C ARG A 51 -16.67 20.45 5.90
N LEU A 52 -15.47 19.92 6.16
CA LEU A 52 -15.27 18.87 7.18
C LEU A 52 -15.49 19.37 8.61
N ARG A 53 -15.13 20.63 8.91
CA ARG A 53 -15.22 21.16 10.28
C ARG A 53 -16.66 21.30 10.79
N GLN A 54 -17.61 21.59 9.91
CA GLN A 54 -19.01 21.85 10.30
C GLN A 54 -19.75 20.57 10.79
N GLY A 55 -19.44 19.41 10.21
CA GLY A 55 -19.99 18.11 10.65
C GLY A 55 -19.31 17.55 11.90
N PHE A 56 -18.00 17.79 12.05
CA PHE A 56 -17.18 17.20 13.12
C PHE A 56 -17.53 17.75 14.52
N VAL A 57 -17.86 19.04 14.63
CA VAL A 57 -18.18 19.66 15.93
C VAL A 57 -19.48 19.10 16.52
N LYS A 58 -20.45 18.74 15.69
CA LYS A 58 -21.76 18.23 16.14
C LYS A 58 -21.65 16.89 16.88
N TYR A 59 -20.71 16.04 16.50
CA TYR A 59 -20.48 14.73 17.15
C TYR A 59 -19.27 14.72 18.09
N SER A 60 -18.60 15.87 18.28
CA SER A 60 -17.42 15.98 19.12
C SER A 60 -17.68 15.56 20.57
N PHE A 61 -18.86 15.87 21.12
CA PHE A 61 -19.20 15.49 22.50
C PHE A 61 -19.29 13.97 22.67
N MET A 62 -19.96 13.28 21.74
CA MET A 62 -20.06 11.82 21.76
C MET A 62 -18.70 11.16 21.57
N GLY A 63 -17.84 11.72 20.71
CA GLY A 63 -16.47 11.25 20.51
C GLY A 63 -15.61 11.36 21.78
N VAL A 64 -15.72 12.47 22.52
CA VAL A 64 -15.01 12.67 23.79
C VAL A 64 -15.48 11.67 24.86
N VAL A 65 -16.79 11.43 24.97
CA VAL A 65 -17.32 10.44 25.92
C VAL A 65 -16.81 9.03 25.61
N CYS A 66 -16.85 8.61 24.34
CA CYS A 66 -16.32 7.31 23.93
C CYS A 66 -14.80 7.18 24.15
N SER A 67 -14.03 8.21 23.79
CA SER A 67 -12.58 8.21 24.00
C SER A 67 -12.22 8.18 25.49
N SER A 68 -12.93 8.95 26.33
CA SER A 68 -12.77 8.94 27.79
C SER A 68 -13.08 7.56 28.38
N ALA A 69 -14.17 6.93 27.94
CA ALA A 69 -14.54 5.59 28.40
C ALA A 69 -13.45 4.55 28.03
N PHE A 70 -12.88 4.65 26.82
CA PHE A 70 -11.79 3.78 26.40
C PHE A 70 -10.49 4.01 27.19
N LEU A 71 -10.15 5.27 27.47
CA LEU A 71 -8.98 5.59 28.29
C LEU A 71 -9.17 5.10 29.73
N PHE A 72 -10.37 5.24 30.29
CA PHE A 72 -10.69 4.75 31.62
C PHE A 72 -10.60 3.22 31.69
N SER A 73 -11.14 2.50 30.69
CA SER A 73 -11.07 1.04 30.65
C SER A 73 -9.63 0.53 30.48
N ALA A 74 -8.82 1.19 29.66
CA ALA A 74 -7.40 0.89 29.51
C ALA A 74 -6.65 1.11 30.83
N TRP A 75 -6.85 2.26 31.48
CA TRP A 75 -6.23 2.57 32.77
C TRP A 75 -6.62 1.58 33.87
N TYR A 76 -7.92 1.24 33.95
CA TYR A 76 -8.42 0.26 34.90
C TYR A 76 -7.80 -1.13 34.67
N THR A 77 -7.67 -1.54 33.40
CA THR A 77 -7.04 -2.82 33.03
C THR A 77 -5.57 -2.85 33.43
N ILE A 78 -4.82 -1.78 33.16
CA ILE A 78 -3.40 -1.67 33.54
C ILE A 78 -3.23 -1.76 35.06
N LYS A 79 -4.05 -1.04 35.84
CA LYS A 79 -4.00 -1.09 37.31
C LYS A 79 -4.35 -2.45 37.89
N LYS A 80 -5.30 -3.16 37.27
CA LYS A 80 -5.75 -4.49 37.73
C LYS A 80 -4.79 -5.59 37.28
N SER A 81 -4.07 -5.39 36.18
CA SER A 81 -3.06 -6.33 35.73
C SER A 81 -1.94 -6.43 36.77
N LYS A 82 -1.62 -7.65 37.20
CA LYS A 82 -0.34 -7.88 37.88
C LYS A 82 0.74 -7.52 36.86
N SER A 83 1.67 -6.65 37.23
CA SER A 83 2.83 -6.37 36.40
C SER A 83 3.50 -7.70 36.07
N LEU A 84 3.35 -8.17 34.83
CA LEU A 84 4.20 -9.21 34.30
C LEU A 84 5.57 -8.57 34.27
N ILE A 85 6.39 -8.88 35.28
CA ILE A 85 7.81 -8.59 35.25
C ILE A 85 8.34 -9.47 34.12
N VAL A 86 8.30 -8.95 32.90
CA VAL A 86 9.01 -9.53 31.78
C VAL A 86 10.47 -9.35 32.13
N GLN A 87 11.09 -10.42 32.63
CA GLN A 87 12.53 -10.47 32.71
C GLN A 87 13.03 -10.36 31.28
N VAL A 88 13.58 -9.20 30.94
CA VAL A 88 14.32 -9.02 29.70
C VAL A 88 15.62 -9.79 29.87
N THR A 89 15.56 -11.10 29.66
CA THR A 89 16.76 -11.94 29.58
C THR A 89 17.59 -11.42 28.42
N HIS A 90 18.66 -10.72 28.75
CA HIS A 90 19.72 -10.38 27.80
C HIS A 90 20.49 -11.67 27.53
N ASP A 91 19.86 -12.58 26.79
CA ASP A 91 20.64 -13.59 26.09
C ASP A 91 21.51 -12.83 25.08
N ASN A 92 22.79 -13.19 24.99
CA ASN A 92 23.76 -12.58 24.05
C ASN A 92 23.41 -12.90 22.57
N VAL A 93 22.17 -13.27 22.28
CA VAL A 93 21.66 -13.56 20.95
C VAL A 93 21.19 -12.25 20.33
N SER A 94 21.66 -11.98 19.11
CA SER A 94 21.20 -10.83 18.34
C SER A 94 19.68 -10.84 18.19
N ASN A 95 19.03 -9.69 18.40
CA ASN A 95 17.59 -9.52 18.24
C ASN A 95 17.12 -9.97 16.83
N VAL A 96 17.95 -9.73 15.81
CA VAL A 96 17.72 -10.18 14.44
C VAL A 96 17.65 -11.71 14.35
N ALA A 97 18.59 -12.41 14.98
CA ALA A 97 18.63 -13.87 14.97
C ALA A 97 17.45 -14.48 15.76
N ALA A 98 17.10 -13.88 16.91
CA ALA A 98 15.99 -14.34 17.73
C ALA A 98 14.64 -14.22 17.00
N ILE A 99 14.35 -13.05 16.41
CA ILE A 99 13.12 -12.84 15.63
C ILE A 99 13.12 -13.73 14.38
N GLY A 100 14.27 -13.85 13.71
CA GLY A 100 14.41 -14.74 12.55
C GLY A 100 14.07 -16.18 12.89
N ASN A 101 14.59 -16.72 13.99
CA ASN A 101 14.31 -18.09 14.41
C ASN A 101 12.81 -18.33 14.57
N VAL A 102 12.14 -17.48 15.36
CA VAL A 102 10.69 -17.60 15.63
C VAL A 102 9.85 -17.43 14.36
N LEU A 103 10.24 -16.51 13.46
CA LEU A 103 9.54 -16.31 12.19
C LEU A 103 9.62 -17.53 11.27
N TYR A 104 10.78 -18.18 11.22
CA TYR A 104 11.01 -19.32 10.32
C TYR A 104 10.60 -20.67 10.92
N THR A 105 10.50 -20.80 12.25
CA THR A 105 10.03 -22.05 12.89
C THR A 105 8.54 -22.00 13.18
N ASP A 106 8.10 -21.07 14.03
CA ASP A 106 6.76 -21.10 14.61
C ASP A 106 5.75 -20.37 13.73
N TYR A 107 6.18 -19.29 13.09
CA TYR A 107 5.33 -18.42 12.26
C TYR A 107 5.57 -18.59 10.75
N MET A 108 6.13 -19.72 10.32
CA MET A 108 6.47 -19.98 8.91
C MET A 108 5.26 -19.74 7.97
N TYR A 109 4.06 -20.18 8.37
CA TYR A 109 2.85 -19.97 7.57
C TYR A 109 2.44 -18.50 7.48
N ALA A 110 2.54 -17.74 8.58
CA ALA A 110 2.23 -16.31 8.58
C ALA A 110 3.23 -15.54 7.71
N PHE A 111 4.51 -15.91 7.75
CA PHE A 111 5.53 -15.36 6.86
C PHE A 111 5.19 -15.62 5.39
N HIS A 112 4.79 -16.84 5.04
CA HIS A 112 4.43 -17.16 3.65
C HIS A 112 3.17 -16.40 3.19
N LEU A 113 2.15 -16.29 4.06
CA LEU A 113 0.94 -15.51 3.80
C LEU A 113 1.25 -14.02 3.59
N SER A 114 2.21 -13.46 4.34
CA SER A 114 2.64 -12.07 4.15
C SER A 114 3.26 -11.84 2.77
N GLY A 115 4.00 -12.83 2.23
CA GLY A 115 4.54 -12.77 0.88
C GLY A 115 3.44 -12.77 -0.20
N ILE A 116 2.42 -13.62 -0.04
CA ILE A 116 1.25 -13.64 -0.92
C ILE A 116 0.50 -12.31 -0.83
N LEU A 117 0.31 -11.77 0.38
CA LEU A 117 -0.35 -10.48 0.60
C LEU A 117 0.39 -9.35 -0.12
N LEU A 118 1.72 -9.33 -0.07
CA LEU A 118 2.54 -8.33 -0.73
C LEU A 118 2.45 -8.44 -2.26
N LEU A 119 2.40 -9.67 -2.79
CA LEU A 119 2.16 -9.92 -4.21
C LEU A 119 0.78 -9.40 -4.66
N VAL A 120 -0.26 -9.72 -3.89
CA VAL A 120 -1.63 -9.23 -4.15
C VAL A 120 -1.68 -7.71 -4.09
N ALA A 121 -0.99 -7.07 -3.14
CA ALA A 121 -0.93 -5.62 -3.02
C ALA A 121 -0.31 -4.97 -4.28
N ILE A 122 0.78 -5.52 -4.82
CA ILE A 122 1.41 -5.02 -6.05
C ILE A 122 0.47 -5.17 -7.25
N VAL A 123 -0.12 -6.37 -7.44
CA VAL A 123 -1.07 -6.62 -8.53
C VAL A 123 -2.27 -5.68 -8.43
N GLY A 124 -2.82 -5.50 -7.22
CA GLY A 124 -3.92 -4.60 -6.95
C GLY A 124 -3.58 -3.14 -7.27
N ALA A 125 -2.42 -2.64 -6.84
CA ALA A 125 -1.97 -1.29 -7.13
C ALA A 125 -1.80 -1.05 -8.65
N ILE A 126 -1.23 -2.00 -9.39
CA ILE A 126 -1.08 -1.91 -10.85
C ILE A 126 -2.44 -1.95 -11.55
N ALA A 127 -3.31 -2.88 -11.16
CA ALA A 127 -4.64 -3.02 -11.76
C ALA A 127 -5.49 -1.74 -11.57
N LEU A 128 -5.39 -1.10 -10.41
CA LEU A 128 -6.12 0.15 -10.11
C LEU A 128 -5.56 1.37 -10.83
N THR A 129 -4.25 1.40 -11.11
CA THR A 129 -3.60 2.54 -11.79
C THR A 129 -3.63 2.41 -13.32
N LEU A 130 -3.93 1.23 -13.85
CA LEU A 130 -4.01 0.97 -15.29
C LEU A 130 -5.21 1.68 -15.92
N ARG A 131 -5.01 2.91 -16.39
CA ARG A 131 -6.03 3.68 -17.10
C ARG A 131 -6.10 3.28 -18.58
N ASN A 132 -7.21 2.69 -18.99
CA ASN A 132 -7.51 2.51 -20.41
C ASN A 132 -7.78 3.87 -21.06
N ARG A 133 -7.01 4.20 -22.11
CA ARG A 133 -7.26 5.40 -22.92
C ARG A 133 -8.36 5.10 -23.94
N GLU A 134 -9.55 5.65 -23.71
CA GLU A 134 -10.62 5.67 -24.70
C GLU A 134 -10.23 6.58 -25.87
N GLY A 135 -10.50 6.14 -27.11
CA GLY A 135 -10.12 6.86 -28.34
C GLY A 135 -8.89 6.32 -29.07
N VAL A 136 -8.18 5.33 -28.51
CA VAL A 136 -7.11 4.63 -29.23
C VAL A 136 -7.74 3.57 -30.15
N ARG A 137 -7.62 3.75 -31.47
CA ARG A 137 -8.01 2.73 -32.45
C ARG A 137 -7.09 1.52 -32.29
N LYS A 138 -7.58 0.47 -31.61
CA LYS A 138 -6.86 -0.79 -31.49
C LYS A 138 -7.02 -1.56 -32.80
N GLN A 139 -5.90 -1.88 -33.44
CA GLN A 139 -5.88 -2.69 -34.65
C GLN A 139 -6.22 -4.13 -34.29
N SER A 140 -7.37 -4.63 -34.76
CA SER A 140 -7.69 -6.05 -34.66
C SER A 140 -7.21 -6.77 -35.92
N LEU A 141 -6.05 -7.40 -35.83
CA LEU A 141 -5.42 -8.18 -36.92
C LEU A 141 -6.37 -9.23 -37.50
N SER A 142 -7.13 -9.92 -36.63
CA SER A 142 -8.12 -10.93 -37.04
C SER A 142 -9.23 -10.34 -37.91
N LYS A 143 -9.84 -9.21 -37.52
CA LYS A 143 -10.89 -8.58 -38.34
C LYS A 143 -10.34 -7.99 -39.65
N GLN A 144 -9.09 -7.53 -39.66
CA GLN A 144 -8.46 -6.98 -40.86
C GLN A 144 -8.07 -8.05 -41.88
N LEU A 145 -7.56 -9.20 -41.40
CA LEU A 145 -7.23 -10.35 -42.26
C LEU A 145 -8.48 -11.03 -42.84
N MET A 146 -9.58 -11.08 -42.09
CA MET A 146 -10.86 -11.61 -42.57
C MET A 146 -11.55 -10.68 -43.59
N GLN A 147 -11.11 -9.43 -43.72
CA GLN A 147 -11.62 -8.46 -44.70
C GLN A 147 -10.96 -8.63 -46.08
N SER A 148 -11.05 -9.84 -46.64
CA SER A 148 -10.52 -10.19 -47.97
C SER A 148 -11.28 -9.51 -49.13
N SER A 149 -12.49 -9.00 -48.87
CA SER A 149 -13.42 -8.55 -49.92
C SER A 149 -13.11 -7.20 -50.58
N SER A 150 -12.04 -6.49 -50.20
CA SER A 150 -11.66 -5.19 -50.84
C SER A 150 -10.46 -5.29 -51.78
N LEU A 151 -9.76 -6.43 -51.80
CA LEU A 151 -8.58 -6.63 -52.64
C LEU A 151 -9.00 -7.19 -54.00
N LYS A 152 -9.09 -6.32 -55.00
CA LYS A 152 -9.28 -6.73 -56.41
C LYS A 152 -7.92 -7.10 -56.99
N ILE A 153 -7.59 -8.39 -57.03
CA ILE A 153 -6.35 -8.88 -57.65
C ILE A 153 -6.50 -8.76 -59.17
N VAL A 154 -5.91 -7.72 -59.76
CA VAL A 154 -5.86 -7.54 -61.22
C VAL A 154 -4.58 -8.19 -61.73
N LYS A 155 -4.70 -9.24 -62.54
CA LYS A 155 -3.57 -9.81 -63.29
C LYS A 155 -3.25 -8.89 -64.46
N VAL A 156 -2.06 -8.30 -64.46
CA VAL A 156 -1.58 -7.41 -65.53
C VAL A 156 -0.70 -8.22 -66.49
N LYS A 157 -0.84 -8.00 -67.80
CA LYS A 157 0.09 -8.53 -68.79
C LYS A 157 1.37 -7.70 -68.82
N THR A 158 2.51 -8.36 -68.93
CA THR A 158 3.83 -7.73 -68.94
C THR A 158 3.96 -6.78 -70.15
N LYS A 159 4.26 -5.50 -69.87
CA LYS A 159 4.41 -4.37 -70.81
C LYS A 159 3.15 -3.57 -71.19
N GLU A 160 1.99 -3.83 -70.58
CA GLU A 160 0.82 -2.94 -70.69
C GLU A 160 0.57 -2.18 -69.39
N GLY A 161 0.34 -0.86 -69.49
CA GLY A 161 0.00 0.00 -68.36
C GLY A 161 -1.47 -0.16 -67.95
N ILE A 162 -1.75 0.01 -66.66
CA ILE A 162 -3.09 -0.15 -66.10
C ILE A 162 -3.80 1.21 -66.15
N GLU A 163 -4.84 1.37 -66.98
CA GLU A 163 -5.73 2.54 -66.90
C GLU A 163 -6.74 2.34 -65.77
N TRP A 164 -6.58 3.09 -64.69
CA TRP A 164 -7.54 3.15 -63.59
C TRP A 164 -8.65 4.14 -63.92
N LYS A 165 -9.88 3.64 -64.10
CA LYS A 165 -11.07 4.49 -64.10
C LYS A 165 -11.56 4.63 -62.65
N SER A 166 -11.55 5.86 -62.12
CA SER A 166 -12.00 6.20 -60.77
C SER A 166 -13.49 5.94 -60.56
#